data_AF-A0A1Y1KVU8-F1
#
_entry.id   AF-A0A1Y1KVU8-F1
#
_cell.length_a   1.000
_cell.length_b   1.000
_cell.length_c   1.000
_cell.angle_alpha   90.00
_cell.angle_beta   90.00
_cell.angle_gamma   90.00
#
_symmetry.space_group_name_H-M   'P 1'
#
loop_
_entity.id
_entity.type
_entity.pdbx_description
1 polymer ?
#
loop_
_entity_poly.entity_id
_entity_poly.type
_entity_poly.pdbx_seq_one_letter_code
_entity_poly.pdbx_strand_id
1 'polypeptide(L)'
;LFLTDAGCSPVGDIRASSLQEAIRFASRWNLLGIVSAAEPLINSPRLVKVVKEIGLVCVSYGVLNNDPLMVQRQVKEGIDAVIVDSVLAIRKGLTSGESAVDGSNGSPTNGSPTSEDSLKLDIEAK
;
A
#
# COMPACT_ATOMS: atom_id res chain seq x y z
N LEU A 1 12.37 -9.27 -16.54
CA LEU A 1 11.12 -8.68 -15.99
C LEU A 1 10.50 -7.78 -17.06
N PHE A 2 9.18 -7.58 -17.06
CA PHE A 2 8.48 -6.70 -18.00
C PHE A 2 7.90 -5.47 -17.30
N LEU A 3 8.14 -4.27 -17.83
CA LEU A 3 7.68 -3.00 -17.24
C LEU A 3 6.24 -2.70 -17.71
N THR A 4 5.37 -2.29 -16.79
CA THR A 4 3.98 -1.90 -17.06
C THR A 4 3.59 -0.69 -16.24
N ASP A 5 2.92 0.27 -16.88
CA ASP A 5 2.32 1.41 -16.19
C ASP A 5 1.01 1.02 -15.50
N ALA A 6 0.50 -0.20 -15.75
CA ALA A 6 -0.72 -0.74 -15.17
C ALA A 6 -1.95 0.20 -15.27
N GLY A 7 -1.98 1.03 -16.31
CA GLY A 7 -3.07 1.96 -16.62
C GLY A 7 -2.88 3.37 -16.07
N CYS A 8 -1.76 3.68 -15.41
CA CYS A 8 -1.48 5.03 -14.88
C CYS A 8 -1.18 6.07 -15.97
N SER A 9 -0.62 5.65 -17.10
CA SER A 9 -0.23 6.54 -18.20
C SER A 9 -0.51 5.93 -19.57
N PRO A 10 -0.69 6.77 -20.61
CA PRO A 10 -0.78 6.28 -21.98
C PRO A 10 0.55 5.66 -22.39
N VAL A 11 0.49 4.42 -22.87
CA VAL A 11 1.66 3.65 -23.34
C VAL A 11 1.53 3.33 -24.81
N GLY A 12 2.67 3.27 -25.52
CA GLY A 12 2.71 2.83 -26.91
C GLY A 12 2.57 1.31 -27.09
N ASP A 13 2.97 0.52 -26.09
CA ASP A 13 2.82 -0.94 -26.09
C ASP A 13 1.58 -1.35 -25.30
N ILE A 14 0.58 -1.90 -25.99
CA ILE A 14 -0.69 -2.34 -25.39
C ILE A 14 -0.47 -3.38 -24.27
N ARG A 15 0.61 -4.15 -24.32
CA ARG A 15 0.93 -5.16 -23.29
C ARG A 15 1.32 -4.52 -21.96
N ALA A 16 1.85 -3.30 -21.98
CA ALA A 16 2.21 -2.51 -20.80
C ALA A 16 1.07 -1.60 -20.30
N SER A 17 -0.09 -1.64 -20.96
CA SER A 17 -1.22 -0.73 -20.68
C SER A 17 -2.02 -1.11 -19.45
N SER A 18 -1.99 -2.38 -19.06
CA SER A 18 -2.69 -2.87 -17.88
C SER A 18 -1.86 -3.94 -17.17
N LEU A 19 -2.19 -4.15 -15.90
CA LEU A 19 -1.55 -5.22 -15.11
C LEU A 19 -1.88 -6.60 -15.71
N GLN A 20 -3.10 -6.81 -16.18
CA GLN A 20 -3.56 -8.10 -16.73
C GLN A 20 -2.80 -8.47 -18.01
N GLU A 21 -2.65 -7.53 -18.95
CA GLU A 21 -1.90 -7.78 -20.18
C GLU A 21 -0.40 -8.01 -19.90
N ALA A 22 0.15 -7.28 -18.93
CA ALA A 22 1.54 -7.46 -18.51
C ALA A 22 1.79 -8.84 -17.90
N ILE A 23 0.89 -9.31 -17.03
CA ILE A 23 0.92 -10.68 -16.48
C ILE A 23 0.84 -11.70 -17.62
N ARG A 24 -0.16 -11.57 -18.51
CA ARG A 24 -0.36 -12.50 -19.64
C ARG A 24 0.86 -12.56 -20.55
N PHE A 25 1.49 -11.42 -20.80
CA PHE A 25 2.72 -11.33 -21.57
C PHE A 25 3.89 -12.00 -20.83
N ALA A 26 4.14 -11.64 -19.57
CA ALA A 26 5.24 -12.21 -18.80
C ALA A 26 5.14 -13.73 -18.68
N SER A 27 3.96 -14.27 -18.39
CA SER A 27 3.73 -15.72 -18.30
C SER A 27 3.92 -16.41 -19.65
N ARG A 28 3.38 -15.86 -20.74
CA ARG A 28 3.51 -16.48 -22.08
C ARG A 28 4.95 -16.58 -22.57
N TRP A 29 5.77 -15.60 -22.21
CA TRP A 29 7.17 -15.53 -22.63
C TRP A 29 8.13 -16.06 -21.56
N ASN A 30 7.60 -16.71 -20.52
CA ASN A 30 8.37 -17.31 -19.43
C ASN A 30 9.38 -16.32 -18.81
N LEU A 31 8.93 -15.08 -18.61
CA LEU A 31 9.72 -14.06 -17.94
C LEU A 31 9.65 -14.28 -16.42
N LEU A 32 10.69 -13.83 -15.71
CA LEU A 32 10.74 -13.90 -14.25
C LEU A 32 9.55 -13.20 -13.55
N GLY A 33 8.97 -12.16 -14.17
CA GLY A 33 7.96 -11.32 -13.52
C GLY A 33 7.79 -9.94 -14.14
N ILE A 34 7.10 -9.07 -13.41
CA ILE A 34 6.72 -7.72 -13.86
C ILE A 34 7.22 -6.63 -12.91
N VAL A 35 7.38 -5.44 -13.46
CA VAL A 35 7.64 -4.20 -12.73
C VAL A 35 6.47 -3.26 -13.02
N SER A 36 5.67 -2.94 -12.01
CA SER A 36 4.42 -2.17 -12.15
C SER A 36 4.52 -0.81 -11.48
N ALA A 37 3.78 0.19 -11.98
CA ALA A 37 3.51 1.40 -11.21
C ALA A 37 2.92 1.02 -9.84
N ALA A 38 3.33 1.72 -8.79
CA ALA A 38 2.95 1.43 -7.40
C ALA A 38 1.51 1.83 -7.10
N GLU A 39 0.98 2.84 -7.79
CA GLU A 39 -0.33 3.42 -7.51
C GLU A 39 -1.49 2.39 -7.59
N PRO A 40 -1.61 1.54 -8.64
CA PRO A 40 -2.65 0.51 -8.67
C PRO A 40 -2.47 -0.53 -7.57
N LEU A 41 -1.23 -0.87 -7.22
CA LEU A 41 -0.93 -1.83 -6.16
C LEU A 41 -1.24 -1.27 -4.76
N ILE A 42 -1.09 0.03 -4.56
CA ILE A 42 -1.44 0.68 -3.28
C ILE A 42 -2.96 0.84 -3.18
N ASN A 43 -3.62 1.26 -4.26
CA ASN A 43 -5.08 1.43 -4.31
C ASN A 43 -5.81 0.10 -4.19
N SER A 44 -5.24 -0.98 -4.73
CA SER A 44 -5.79 -2.33 -4.67
C SER A 44 -4.70 -3.35 -4.31
N PRO A 45 -4.33 -3.48 -3.02
CA PRO A 45 -3.23 -4.33 -2.57
C PRO A 45 -3.38 -5.81 -2.95
N ARG A 46 -4.63 -6.29 -3.11
CA ARG A 46 -4.93 -7.65 -3.59
C ARG A 46 -4.36 -7.96 -4.98
N LEU A 47 -4.07 -6.95 -5.80
CA LEU A 47 -3.46 -7.15 -7.12
C LEU A 47 -2.05 -7.75 -7.03
N VAL A 48 -1.31 -7.48 -5.94
CA VAL A 48 -0.01 -8.12 -5.70
C VAL A 48 -0.19 -9.64 -5.62
N LYS A 49 -1.19 -10.11 -4.86
CA LYS A 49 -1.49 -11.55 -4.73
C LYS A 49 -1.82 -12.20 -6.06
N VAL A 50 -2.57 -11.53 -6.94
CA VAL A 50 -2.88 -12.04 -8.28
C VAL A 50 -1.60 -12.33 -9.08
N VAL A 51 -0.61 -11.44 -9.03
CA VAL A 51 0.69 -11.65 -9.70
C VAL A 51 1.45 -12.82 -9.08
N LYS A 52 1.47 -12.87 -7.73
CA LYS A 52 2.18 -13.89 -6.96
C LYS A 52 1.59 -15.30 -7.13
N GLU A 53 0.27 -15.43 -7.20
CA GLU A 53 -0.43 -16.71 -7.42
C GLU A 53 -0.11 -17.33 -8.78
N ILE A 54 0.24 -16.50 -9.77
CA ILE A 54 0.68 -16.94 -11.10
C ILE A 54 2.16 -17.37 -11.09
N GLY A 55 2.86 -17.17 -9.98
CA GLY A 55 4.28 -17.53 -9.81
C GLY A 55 5.25 -16.49 -10.38
N LEU A 56 4.79 -15.27 -10.67
CA LEU A 56 5.62 -14.19 -11.17
C LEU A 56 6.19 -13.35 -10.03
N VAL A 57 7.41 -12.84 -10.23
CA VAL A 57 7.97 -11.78 -9.39
C VAL A 57 7.19 -10.49 -9.59
N CYS A 58 6.80 -9.83 -8.51
CA CYS A 58 6.10 -8.55 -8.52
C CYS A 58 6.98 -7.45 -7.92
N VAL A 59 7.36 -6.47 -8.74
CA VAL A 59 8.15 -5.30 -8.32
C VAL A 59 7.35 -4.03 -8.56
N SER A 60 7.46 -3.03 -7.68
CA SER A 60 6.83 -1.72 -7.90
C SER A 60 7.83 -0.58 -8.12
N TYR A 61 7.41 0.46 -8.85
CA TYR A 61 8.09 1.76 -8.95
C TYR A 61 7.10 2.92 -8.82
N GLY A 62 7.63 4.12 -8.62
CA GLY A 62 6.87 5.37 -8.68
C GLY A 62 6.97 6.17 -7.39
N VAL A 63 6.48 7.40 -7.43
CA VAL A 63 6.65 8.38 -6.35
C VAL A 63 6.11 7.91 -5.00
N LEU A 64 5.05 7.09 -5.02
CA LEU A 64 4.44 6.56 -3.80
C LEU A 64 5.34 5.57 -3.04
N ASN A 65 6.34 4.99 -3.71
CA ASN A 65 7.32 4.14 -3.05
C ASN A 65 8.30 4.91 -2.15
N ASN A 66 8.32 6.24 -2.23
CA ASN A 66 9.11 7.08 -1.32
C ASN A 66 8.44 7.30 0.05
N ASP A 67 7.21 6.81 0.25
CA ASP A 67 6.54 6.77 1.54
C ASP A 67 6.64 5.36 2.17
N PRO A 68 7.32 5.20 3.32
CA PRO A 68 7.44 3.91 4.00
C PRO A 68 6.10 3.24 4.29
N LEU A 69 5.04 4.01 4.57
CA LEU A 69 3.72 3.49 4.92
C LEU A 69 3.04 2.87 3.69
N MET A 70 3.28 3.42 2.50
CA MET A 70 2.83 2.84 1.23
C MET A 70 3.62 1.58 0.89
N VAL A 71 4.93 1.58 1.16
CA VAL A 71 5.77 0.39 0.95
C VAL A 71 5.37 -0.74 1.89
N GLN A 72 5.12 -0.46 3.18
CA GLN A 72 4.64 -1.46 4.14
C GLN A 72 3.33 -2.13 3.70
N ARG A 73 2.40 -1.38 3.10
CA ARG A 73 1.16 -1.95 2.55
C ARG A 73 1.42 -2.96 1.45
N GLN A 74 2.37 -2.67 0.56
CA GLN A 74 2.74 -3.58 -0.54
C GLN A 74 3.49 -4.82 0.00
N VAL A 75 4.41 -4.62 0.96
CA VAL A 75 5.15 -5.71 1.62
C VAL A 75 4.20 -6.67 2.33
N LYS A 76 3.17 -6.16 3.01
CA LYS A 76 2.15 -6.99 3.68
C LYS A 76 1.41 -7.94 2.71
N GLU A 77 1.26 -7.55 1.46
CA GLU A 77 0.64 -8.39 0.42
C GLU A 77 1.63 -9.29 -0.32
N GLY A 78 2.92 -9.24 0.03
CA GLY A 78 3.95 -10.12 -0.52
C GLY A 78 4.62 -9.59 -1.80
N ILE A 79 4.79 -8.27 -1.92
CA ILE A 79 5.62 -7.71 -3.00
C ILE A 79 7.07 -8.15 -2.85
N ASP A 80 7.75 -8.47 -3.96
CA ASP A 80 9.10 -9.04 -3.92
C ASP A 80 10.19 -7.97 -3.81
N ALA A 81 9.99 -6.83 -4.48
CA ALA A 81 10.93 -5.73 -4.45
C ALA A 81 10.22 -4.39 -4.73
N VAL A 82 10.88 -3.31 -4.32
CA VAL A 82 10.36 -1.94 -4.45
C VAL A 82 11.49 -1.03 -4.92
N ILE A 83 11.27 -0.29 -6.00
CA ILE A 83 12.19 0.70 -6.56
C ILE A 83 11.86 2.05 -5.91
N VAL A 84 12.88 2.67 -5.29
CA VAL A 84 12.77 3.88 -4.44
C VAL A 84 13.91 4.86 -4.74
N ASP A 85 13.66 6.15 -4.54
CA ASP A 85 14.71 7.17 -4.68
C ASP A 85 15.53 7.31 -3.39
N SER A 86 14.89 7.14 -2.22
CA SER A 86 15.51 7.26 -0.90
C SER A 86 15.56 5.94 -0.14
N VAL A 87 16.60 5.15 -0.38
CA VAL A 87 16.80 3.83 0.26
C VAL A 87 16.89 3.94 1.79
N LEU A 88 17.53 4.98 2.32
CA LEU A 88 17.71 5.14 3.77
C LEU A 88 16.38 5.39 4.49
N ALA A 89 15.50 6.21 3.91
CA ALA A 89 14.19 6.51 4.51
C ALA A 89 13.32 5.25 4.57
N ILE A 90 13.27 4.50 3.45
CA ILE A 90 12.46 3.28 3.36
C ILE A 90 13.04 2.18 4.24
N ARG A 91 14.36 1.97 4.25
CA ARG A 91 14.99 0.98 5.13
C ARG A 91 14.63 1.23 6.60
N LYS A 92 14.78 2.47 7.08
CA LYS A 92 14.39 2.84 8.45
C LYS A 92 12.91 2.58 8.68
N GLY A 93 12.04 3.07 7.80
CA GLY A 93 10.60 2.92 7.95
C GLY A 93 10.13 1.46 7.93
N LEU A 94 10.84 0.54 7.27
CA LEU A 94 10.53 -0.89 7.30
C LEU A 94 11.10 -1.62 8.52
N THR A 95 12.27 -1.22 9.04
CA THR A 95 12.89 -1.88 10.20
C THR A 95 12.41 -1.34 11.55
N SER A 96 11.85 -0.12 11.61
CA SER A 96 11.40 0.49 12.87
C SER A 96 10.25 -0.26 13.58
N GLY A 97 9.51 -1.11 12.86
CA GLY A 97 8.44 -1.93 13.44
C GLY A 97 8.93 -3.14 14.25
N GLU A 98 10.21 -3.53 14.12
CA GLU A 98 10.78 -4.67 14.85
C GLU A 98 11.29 -4.31 16.25
N SER A 99 11.42 -3.01 16.58
CA SER A 99 12.01 -2.55 17.85
C SER A 99 11.01 -2.10 18.91
N ALA A 100 9.70 -2.26 18.70
CA ALA A 100 8.65 -1.73 19.59
C ALA A 100 7.76 -2.81 20.24
N VAL A 101 8.29 -4.02 20.48
CA VAL A 101 7.61 -5.05 21.27
C VAL A 101 8.53 -5.52 22.41
N ASP A 102 8.83 -4.62 23.34
CA ASP A 102 9.19 -5.03 24.70
C ASP A 102 8.74 -3.97 25.74
N GLY A 103 7.78 -4.36 26.58
CA GLY A 103 7.50 -3.89 27.94
C GLY A 103 7.15 -2.41 28.23
N SER A 104 5.85 -2.11 28.40
CA SER A 104 5.33 -1.56 29.67
C SER A 104 3.79 -1.49 29.71
N ASN A 105 3.20 -2.31 30.58
CA ASN A 105 1.84 -2.19 31.10
C ASN A 105 1.74 -0.98 32.05
N GLY A 106 0.59 -0.28 32.03
CA GLY A 106 0.17 0.61 33.11
C GLY A 106 -0.77 1.74 32.67
N SER A 107 -2.09 1.51 32.74
CA SER A 107 -3.12 2.58 32.70
C SER A 107 -3.13 3.34 34.05
N PRO A 108 -3.83 4.49 34.22
CA PRO A 108 -5.30 4.50 34.18
C PRO A 108 -6.03 5.81 33.77
N THR A 109 -7.35 5.66 33.64
CA THR A 109 -8.45 6.62 33.84
C THR A 109 -8.64 7.80 32.86
N ASN A 110 -9.73 7.77 32.09
CA ASN A 110 -10.95 8.50 32.47
C ASN A 110 -12.16 8.04 31.66
N GLY A 111 -13.25 7.69 32.35
CA GLY A 111 -14.55 7.43 31.74
C GLY A 111 -15.54 8.54 32.09
N SER A 112 -16.44 8.83 31.17
CA SER A 112 -17.79 9.33 31.46
C SER A 112 -18.70 9.13 30.23
N PRO A 113 -20.04 9.05 30.43
CA PRO A 113 -20.92 8.17 29.67
C PRO A 113 -21.80 8.89 28.62
N THR A 114 -22.39 8.07 27.76
CA THR A 114 -23.49 8.37 26.83
C THR A 114 -24.81 8.70 27.53
N SER A 115 -25.54 9.72 27.08
CA SER A 115 -26.97 9.66 26.70
C SER A 115 -27.56 11.06 26.49
N GLU A 116 -28.47 11.14 25.52
CA GLU A 116 -29.32 12.27 25.14
C GLU A 116 -30.23 12.79 26.28
N ASP A 117 -30.96 13.86 25.98
CA ASP A 117 -32.00 14.58 26.73
C ASP A 117 -31.57 15.69 27.70
N SER A 118 -31.79 16.95 27.27
CA SER A 118 -32.46 17.99 28.07
C SER A 118 -32.80 19.20 27.19
N LEU A 119 -34.07 19.24 26.76
CA LEU A 119 -34.76 20.40 26.23
C LEU A 119 -35.11 21.42 27.35
N LYS A 120 -35.09 22.70 26.95
CA LYS A 120 -35.89 23.86 27.44
C LYS A 120 -35.42 24.71 28.63
N LEU A 121 -35.75 26.01 28.44
CA LEU A 121 -35.73 27.19 29.31
C LEU A 121 -34.33 27.83 29.41
N ASP A 122 -34.13 29.09 29.02
CA ASP A 122 -34.85 30.24 29.57
C ASP A 122 -35.36 31.28 28.56
N ILE A 123 -36.57 31.72 28.88
CA ILE A 123 -37.30 32.89 28.41
C ILE A 123 -36.74 34.12 29.16
N GLU A 124 -36.41 35.17 28.40
CA GLU A 124 -36.66 36.59 28.69
C GLU A 124 -36.06 37.26 29.95
N ALA A 125 -35.15 38.20 29.72
CA ALA A 125 -35.20 39.51 30.39
C ALA A 125 -34.31 40.55 29.67
N LYS A 126 -34.99 41.56 29.11
CA LYS A 126 -34.55 42.92 28.79
C LYS A 126 -34.06 43.24 27.37
#